data_AF-A0A6C0K076-F1
#
_entry.id   AF-A0A6C0K076-F1
#
_cell.length_a   1.000
_cell.length_b   1.000
_cell.length_c   1.000
_cell.angle_alpha   90.00
_cell.angle_beta   90.00
_cell.angle_gamma   90.00
#
_symmetry.space_group_name_H-M   'P 1'
#
loop_
_entity.id
_entity.type
_entity.pdbx_description
1 polymer ?
#
loop_
_entity_poly.entity_id
_entity_poly.type
_entity_poly.pdbx_seq_one_letter_code
_entity_poly.pdbx_strand_id
1 'polypeptide(L)'
;MSEDGEQNKQDGGASTQPLKDLTYNSHLEHLISSEAEKALVLFWLHDQAEKRFSKFSTCITIPVIVLSTLAGTASIGSQTLFGGGPAASIGIGVISISVGIMNTVSSYFGWAKRAEGHRISAVNYSKLHRWISIELALPRDQRVPAKHFLKDIRSQIDRFNETSPSIPPEVIDLFTVKMKNIKDDVAIPEVCNNIKAVDVYPEEEEKVVVLDTPASPSPVNVIFTEGNKVVSPPMPWRGGAPPPVGATGPIKITI
;
A
#
# COMPACT_ATOMS: atom_id res chain seq x y z
N MET A 1 -42.98 -3.59 50.03
CA MET A 1 -41.58 -3.14 49.97
C MET A 1 -41.19 -3.16 48.50
N SER A 2 -41.44 -2.06 47.79
CA SER A 2 -40.57 -0.86 47.69
C SER A 2 -39.37 -1.21 46.79
N GLU A 3 -39.43 -0.87 45.51
CA GLU A 3 -39.16 0.45 44.89
C GLU A 3 -37.68 0.64 44.55
N ASP A 4 -37.49 1.33 43.42
CA ASP A 4 -36.28 1.95 42.87
C ASP A 4 -35.35 1.05 42.02
N GLY A 5 -35.01 1.39 40.77
CA GLY A 5 -35.35 2.58 40.00
C GLY A 5 -34.78 2.47 38.57
N GLU A 6 -35.65 2.79 37.62
CA GLU A 6 -35.43 3.67 36.47
C GLU A 6 -33.98 3.99 36.04
N GLN A 7 -33.61 3.56 34.83
CA GLN A 7 -32.88 4.43 33.91
C GLN A 7 -33.36 4.26 32.47
N ASN A 8 -34.01 5.33 32.03
CA ASN A 8 -34.51 5.63 30.70
C ASN A 8 -33.38 6.15 29.79
N LYS A 9 -33.61 6.00 28.48
CA LYS A 9 -33.18 6.89 27.38
C LYS A 9 -31.77 6.69 26.82
N GLN A 10 -31.74 6.22 25.57
CA GLN A 10 -31.64 7.14 24.42
C GLN A 10 -31.90 6.38 23.11
N ASP A 11 -33.06 6.63 22.52
CA ASP A 11 -33.23 6.57 21.07
C ASP A 11 -32.21 7.53 20.44
N GLY A 12 -31.18 6.95 19.83
CA GLY A 12 -30.23 7.65 18.99
C GLY A 12 -30.29 7.04 17.61
N GLY A 13 -31.32 7.38 16.85
CA GLY A 13 -31.35 7.16 15.41
C GLY A 13 -30.16 7.90 14.79
N ALA A 14 -29.05 7.18 14.64
CA ALA A 14 -27.91 7.65 13.86
C ALA A 14 -28.38 7.64 12.41
N SER A 15 -28.77 8.82 11.93
CA SER A 15 -28.91 9.09 10.51
C SER A 15 -27.59 8.71 9.83
N THR A 16 -27.56 7.51 9.25
CA THR A 16 -26.57 7.09 8.28
C THR A 16 -26.69 8.03 7.10
N GLN A 17 -25.98 9.16 7.17
CA GLN A 17 -25.65 9.94 5.98
C GLN A 17 -25.04 8.94 4.99
N PRO A 18 -25.54 8.82 3.76
CA PRO A 18 -24.89 7.97 2.76
C PRO A 18 -23.46 8.50 2.64
N LEU A 19 -22.49 7.69 3.10
CA LEU A 19 -21.08 8.02 3.07
C LEU A 19 -20.77 8.41 1.62
N LYS A 20 -20.40 9.67 1.40
CA LYS A 20 -19.96 10.19 0.10
C LYS A 20 -18.98 9.17 -0.47
N ASP A 21 -19.33 8.55 -1.60
CA ASP A 21 -18.56 7.45 -2.16
C ASP A 21 -17.13 7.95 -2.39
N LEU A 22 -16.16 7.24 -1.79
CA LEU A 22 -14.75 7.60 -1.88
C LEU A 22 -14.36 7.54 -3.37
N THR A 23 -14.18 8.69 -3.98
CA THR A 23 -13.79 8.81 -5.39
C THR A 23 -12.27 8.79 -5.50
N TYR A 24 -11.75 8.20 -6.57
CA TYR A 24 -10.30 8.16 -6.83
C TYR A 24 -9.74 9.58 -6.97
N ASN A 25 -8.77 9.91 -6.10
CA ASN A 25 -7.96 11.13 -6.15
C ASN A 25 -6.54 10.77 -6.60
N SER A 26 -5.85 11.65 -7.33
CA SER A 26 -4.45 11.46 -7.73
C SER A 26 -3.53 11.18 -6.54
N HIS A 27 -3.77 11.79 -5.37
CA HIS A 27 -2.99 11.51 -4.16
C HIS A 27 -3.22 10.09 -3.63
N LEU A 28 -4.45 9.59 -3.70
CA LEU A 28 -4.82 8.24 -3.32
C LEU A 28 -4.21 7.21 -4.28
N GLU A 29 -4.19 7.49 -5.58
CA GLU A 29 -3.53 6.64 -6.58
C GLU A 29 -2.02 6.55 -6.33
N HIS A 30 -1.38 7.67 -5.99
CA HIS A 30 0.04 7.67 -5.61
C HIS A 30 0.31 6.87 -4.33
N LEU A 31 -0.56 7.00 -3.31
CA LEU A 31 -0.47 6.18 -2.10
C LEU A 31 -0.53 4.68 -2.44
N ILE A 32 -1.52 4.26 -3.23
CA ILE A 32 -1.67 2.86 -3.63
C ILE A 32 -0.47 2.38 -4.47
N SER A 33 0.04 3.21 -5.37
CA SER A 33 1.26 2.90 -6.14
C SER A 33 2.45 2.68 -5.21
N SER A 34 2.63 3.55 -4.22
CA SER A 34 3.71 3.44 -3.25
C SER A 34 3.60 2.16 -2.39
N GLU A 35 2.39 1.73 -2.05
CA GLU A 35 2.16 0.46 -1.35
C GLU A 35 2.46 -0.75 -2.24
N ALA A 36 2.16 -0.68 -3.54
CA ALA A 36 2.53 -1.72 -4.50
C ALA A 36 4.06 -1.87 -4.60
N GLU A 37 4.78 -0.76 -4.72
CA GLU A 37 6.24 -0.73 -4.77
C GLU A 37 6.88 -1.28 -3.49
N LYS A 38 6.35 -0.89 -2.32
CA LYS A 38 6.77 -1.47 -1.03
C LYS A 38 6.55 -2.98 -1.00
N ALA A 39 5.39 -3.45 -1.46
CA ALA A 39 5.09 -4.88 -1.54
C ALA A 39 6.06 -5.62 -2.49
N LEU A 40 6.47 -5.00 -3.59
CA LEU A 40 7.46 -5.57 -4.51
C LEU A 40 8.84 -5.72 -3.84
N VAL A 41 9.27 -4.70 -3.10
CA VAL A 41 10.53 -4.76 -2.35
C VAL A 41 10.47 -5.84 -1.28
N LEU A 42 9.37 -5.93 -0.51
CA LEU A 42 9.17 -6.99 0.49
C LEU A 42 9.19 -8.39 -0.14
N PHE A 43 8.52 -8.57 -1.29
CA PHE A 43 8.61 -9.80 -2.06
C PHE A 43 10.07 -10.18 -2.36
N TRP A 44 10.85 -9.23 -2.86
CA TRP A 44 12.25 -9.47 -3.19
C TRP A 44 13.08 -9.85 -1.96
N LEU A 45 12.89 -9.17 -0.83
CA LEU A 45 13.57 -9.48 0.43
C LEU A 45 13.26 -10.92 0.89
N HIS A 46 11.98 -11.31 0.87
CA HIS A 46 11.56 -12.66 1.25
C HIS A 46 12.06 -13.73 0.27
N ASP A 47 12.08 -13.47 -1.04
CA ASP A 47 12.62 -14.38 -2.06
C ASP A 47 14.13 -14.62 -1.89
N GLN A 48 14.91 -13.57 -1.58
CA GLN A 48 16.34 -13.74 -1.30
C GLN A 48 16.60 -14.46 0.03
N ALA A 49 15.78 -14.20 1.06
CA ALA A 49 15.89 -14.88 2.34
C ALA A 49 15.58 -16.39 2.22
N GLU A 50 14.54 -16.76 1.47
CA GLU A 50 14.18 -18.16 1.17
C GLU A 50 15.36 -18.90 0.53
N LYS A 51 15.94 -18.36 -0.53
CA LYS A 51 17.08 -18.96 -1.25
C LYS A 51 18.28 -19.20 -0.34
N ARG A 52 18.54 -18.26 0.58
CA ARG A 52 19.65 -18.35 1.53
C ARG A 52 19.40 -19.45 2.57
N PHE A 53 18.23 -19.45 3.21
CA PHE A 53 17.90 -20.46 4.22
C PHE A 53 17.74 -21.86 3.63
N SER A 54 17.23 -21.98 2.41
CA SER A 54 17.12 -23.25 1.68
C SER A 54 18.49 -23.87 1.41
N LYS A 55 19.48 -23.04 1.02
CA LYS A 55 20.87 -23.48 0.86
C LYS A 55 21.50 -23.95 2.17
N PHE A 56 21.32 -23.21 3.26
CA PHE A 56 21.85 -23.62 4.57
C PHE A 56 21.21 -24.92 5.06
N SER A 57 19.89 -25.06 4.92
CA SER A 57 19.16 -26.28 5.26
C SER A 57 19.70 -27.49 4.50
N THR A 58 19.91 -27.34 3.20
CA THR A 58 20.42 -28.41 2.34
C THR A 58 21.88 -28.74 2.67
N CYS A 59 22.70 -27.72 2.91
CA CYS A 59 24.12 -27.86 3.25
C CYS A 59 24.34 -28.63 4.56
N ILE A 60 23.45 -28.49 5.55
CA ILE A 60 23.52 -29.26 6.81
C ILE A 60 22.89 -30.64 6.65
N THR A 61 21.76 -30.74 5.95
CA THR A 61 21.00 -32.00 5.84
C THR A 61 21.78 -33.08 5.07
N ILE A 62 22.45 -32.73 3.97
CA ILE A 62 23.15 -33.72 3.14
C ILE A 62 24.31 -34.43 3.90
N PRO A 63 25.24 -33.72 4.58
CA PRO A 63 26.27 -34.37 5.40
C PRO A 63 25.69 -35.24 6.52
N VAL A 64 24.61 -34.80 7.15
CA VAL A 64 23.93 -35.57 8.20
C VAL A 64 23.41 -36.89 7.65
N ILE A 65 22.77 -36.88 6.47
CA ILE A 65 22.27 -38.12 5.84
C ILE A 65 23.44 -39.05 5.53
N VAL A 66 24.51 -38.55 4.91
CA VAL A 66 25.69 -39.37 4.55
C VAL A 66 26.33 -39.99 5.79
N LEU A 67 26.58 -39.19 6.84
CA LEU A 67 27.16 -39.68 8.09
C LEU A 67 26.23 -40.66 8.82
N SER A 68 24.91 -40.42 8.77
CA SER A 68 23.91 -41.33 9.34
C SER A 68 23.92 -42.68 8.63
N THR A 69 23.96 -42.68 7.29
CA THR A 69 24.02 -43.91 6.49
C THR A 69 25.33 -44.65 6.74
N LEU A 70 26.48 -43.95 6.74
CA LEU A 70 27.78 -44.55 7.03
C LEU A 70 27.82 -45.15 8.44
N ALA A 71 27.30 -44.45 9.45
CA ALA A 71 27.21 -44.96 10.82
C ALA A 71 26.32 -46.20 10.91
N GLY A 72 25.16 -46.19 10.23
CA GLY A 72 24.24 -47.33 10.19
C GLY A 72 24.86 -48.56 9.52
N THR A 73 25.46 -48.38 8.35
CA THR A 73 26.17 -49.47 7.64
C THR A 73 27.35 -49.98 8.43
N ALA A 74 28.16 -49.10 9.04
CA ALA A 74 29.31 -49.48 9.86
C ALA A 74 28.88 -50.25 11.12
N SER A 75 27.74 -49.88 11.73
CA SER A 75 27.18 -50.60 12.87
C SER A 75 26.82 -52.04 12.51
N ILE A 76 26.13 -52.25 11.39
CA ILE A 76 25.68 -53.58 10.94
C ILE A 76 26.87 -54.42 10.44
N GLY A 77 27.79 -53.82 9.68
CA GLY A 77 28.97 -54.49 9.12
C GLY A 77 30.17 -54.56 10.06
N SER A 78 30.04 -54.13 11.32
CA SER A 78 31.18 -53.92 12.22
C SER A 78 32.05 -55.17 12.43
N GLN A 79 31.41 -56.35 12.53
CA GLN A 79 32.09 -57.63 12.72
C GLN A 79 32.81 -58.11 11.46
N THR A 80 32.20 -57.94 10.28
CA THR A 80 32.74 -58.43 9.00
C THR A 80 33.77 -57.49 8.39
N LEU A 81 33.60 -56.17 8.58
CA LEU A 81 34.47 -55.15 7.98
C LEU A 81 35.70 -54.82 8.84
N PHE A 82 35.58 -54.90 10.17
CA PHE A 82 36.64 -54.47 11.09
C PHE A 82 37.15 -55.57 12.02
N GLY A 83 36.73 -56.83 11.82
CA GLY A 83 37.25 -57.98 12.56
C GLY A 83 37.00 -57.95 14.06
N GLY A 84 36.02 -57.18 14.53
CA GLY A 84 35.64 -57.11 15.95
C GLY A 84 36.62 -56.38 16.88
N GLY A 85 37.56 -55.59 16.34
CA GLY A 85 38.50 -54.81 17.15
C GLY A 85 37.82 -53.74 18.03
N PRO A 86 38.25 -53.53 19.29
CA PRO A 86 37.68 -52.51 20.18
C PRO A 86 37.68 -51.09 19.58
N ALA A 87 38.72 -50.77 18.79
CA ALA A 87 38.87 -49.48 18.13
C ALA A 87 37.75 -49.18 17.12
N ALA A 88 37.25 -50.20 16.41
CA ALA A 88 36.18 -50.04 15.43
C ALA A 88 34.84 -49.74 16.11
N SER A 89 34.55 -50.40 17.23
CA SER A 89 33.33 -50.16 18.02
C SER A 89 33.31 -48.75 18.61
N ILE A 90 34.45 -48.27 19.13
CA ILE A 90 34.58 -46.90 19.65
C ILE A 90 34.39 -45.87 18.53
N GLY A 91 34.99 -46.08 17.35
CA GLY A 91 34.84 -45.18 16.21
C GLY A 91 33.39 -45.05 15.73
N ILE A 92 32.65 -46.16 15.64
CA ILE A 92 31.23 -46.16 15.27
C ILE A 92 30.40 -45.40 16.30
N GLY A 93 30.69 -45.59 17.60
CA GLY A 93 30.02 -44.86 18.69
C GLY A 93 30.20 -43.35 18.58
N VAL A 94 31.41 -42.87 18.31
CA VAL A 94 31.70 -41.43 18.15
C VAL A 94 30.96 -40.83 16.96
N ILE A 95 30.96 -41.51 15.81
CA ILE A 95 30.25 -41.04 14.60
C ILE A 95 28.74 -41.00 14.88
N SER A 96 28.19 -42.02 15.53
CA SER A 96 26.76 -42.09 15.86
C SER A 96 26.32 -40.95 16.78
N ILE A 97 27.10 -40.65 17.82
CA ILE A 97 26.83 -39.50 18.70
C ILE A 97 26.93 -38.19 17.93
N SER A 98 27.94 -38.03 17.08
CA SER A 98 28.13 -36.82 16.26
C SER A 98 26.94 -36.58 15.32
N VAL A 99 26.44 -37.65 14.68
CA VAL A 99 25.23 -37.62 13.86
C VAL A 99 24.01 -37.23 14.69
N GLY A 100 23.86 -37.78 15.90
CA GLY A 100 22.79 -37.42 16.83
C GLY A 100 22.78 -35.93 17.16
N ILE A 101 23.95 -35.37 17.51
CA ILE A 101 24.11 -33.94 17.81
C ILE A 101 23.76 -33.09 16.58
N MET A 102 24.27 -33.45 15.40
CA MET A 102 23.96 -32.71 14.17
C MET A 102 22.46 -32.74 13.84
N ASN A 103 21.77 -33.87 14.07
CA ASN A 103 20.33 -33.99 13.90
C ASN A 103 19.56 -33.08 14.87
N THR A 104 19.94 -33.07 16.14
CA THR A 104 19.31 -32.19 17.14
C THR A 104 19.50 -30.72 16.78
N VAL A 105 20.71 -30.31 16.37
CA VAL A 105 21.00 -28.94 15.93
C VAL A 105 20.20 -28.59 14.67
N SER A 106 20.15 -29.47 13.68
CA SER A 106 19.39 -29.26 12.44
C SER A 106 17.89 -29.05 12.74
N SER A 107 17.32 -29.88 13.60
CA SER A 107 15.92 -29.79 14.04
C SER A 107 15.64 -28.53 14.85
N TYR A 108 16.54 -28.16 15.76
CA TYR A 108 16.42 -26.96 16.59
C TYR A 108 16.38 -25.67 15.77
N PHE A 109 17.30 -25.51 14.82
CA PHE A 109 17.33 -24.30 13.99
C PHE A 109 16.22 -24.28 12.94
N GLY A 110 15.73 -25.44 12.49
CA GLY A 110 14.55 -25.53 11.64
C GLY A 110 14.65 -24.70 10.35
N TRP A 111 15.84 -24.63 9.74
CA TRP A 111 16.11 -23.77 8.58
C TRP A 111 15.13 -23.99 7.42
N ALA A 112 14.73 -25.25 7.18
CA ALA A 112 13.72 -25.61 6.19
C ALA A 112 12.36 -24.94 6.46
N LYS A 113 11.89 -24.98 7.72
CA LYS A 113 10.63 -24.35 8.11
C LYS A 113 10.68 -22.83 7.95
N ARG A 114 11.81 -22.21 8.31
CA ARG A 114 12.00 -20.77 8.14
C ARG A 114 12.05 -20.37 6.66
N ALA A 115 12.75 -21.15 5.83
CA ALA A 115 12.79 -20.94 4.39
C ALA A 115 11.38 -20.99 3.78
N GLU A 116 10.58 -21.98 4.16
CA GLU A 116 9.19 -22.11 3.71
C GLU A 116 8.33 -20.92 4.14
N GLY A 117 8.51 -20.43 5.38
CA GLY A 117 7.86 -19.20 5.83
C GLY A 117 8.16 -18.00 4.93
N HIS A 118 9.44 -17.79 4.58
CA HIS A 118 9.81 -16.73 3.64
C HIS A 118 9.25 -16.98 2.23
N ARG A 119 9.20 -18.23 1.76
CA ARG A 119 8.61 -18.60 0.46
C ARG A 119 7.14 -18.21 0.37
N ILE A 120 6.36 -18.54 1.39
CA ILE A 120 4.92 -18.26 1.44
C ILE A 120 4.69 -16.73 1.45
N SER A 121 5.42 -15.99 2.28
CA SER A 121 5.35 -14.53 2.31
C SER A 121 5.71 -13.91 0.97
N ALA A 122 6.78 -14.37 0.31
CA ALA A 122 7.17 -13.88 -1.02
C ALA A 122 6.03 -14.05 -2.04
N VAL A 123 5.43 -15.23 -2.10
CA VAL A 123 4.31 -15.49 -3.03
C VAL A 123 3.12 -14.57 -2.74
N ASN A 124 2.80 -14.35 -1.46
CA ASN A 124 1.68 -13.48 -1.07
C ASN A 124 1.94 -12.00 -1.46
N TYR A 125 3.13 -11.47 -1.18
CA TYR A 125 3.51 -10.12 -1.59
C TYR A 125 3.55 -9.96 -3.12
N SER A 126 4.02 -10.97 -3.85
CA SER A 126 4.02 -10.96 -5.32
C SER A 126 2.61 -10.90 -5.90
N LYS A 127 1.66 -11.64 -5.30
CA LYS A 127 0.24 -11.62 -5.70
C LYS A 127 -0.39 -10.25 -5.43
N LEU A 128 -0.13 -9.67 -4.26
CA LEU A 128 -0.64 -8.34 -3.90
C LEU A 128 -0.11 -7.25 -4.84
N HIS A 129 1.20 -7.23 -5.11
CA HIS A 129 1.78 -6.29 -6.06
C HIS A 129 1.11 -6.41 -7.43
N ARG A 130 1.01 -7.63 -7.99
CA ARG A 130 0.38 -7.85 -9.30
C ARG A 130 -1.09 -7.43 -9.32
N TRP A 131 -1.84 -7.74 -8.26
CA TRP A 131 -3.23 -7.36 -8.14
C TRP A 131 -3.39 -5.83 -8.15
N ILE A 132 -2.57 -5.12 -7.37
CA ILE A 132 -2.59 -3.65 -7.35
C ILE A 132 -2.18 -3.07 -8.71
N SER A 133 -1.12 -3.60 -9.33
CA SER A 133 -0.66 -3.14 -10.65
C SER A 133 -1.72 -3.33 -11.74
N ILE A 134 -2.44 -4.44 -11.73
CA ILE A 134 -3.54 -4.70 -12.69
C ILE A 134 -4.66 -3.69 -12.45
N GLU A 135 -5.07 -3.49 -11.20
CA GLU A 135 -6.16 -2.57 -10.87
C GLU A 135 -5.81 -1.12 -11.25
N LEU A 136 -4.58 -0.68 -10.97
CA LEU A 136 -4.11 0.66 -11.36
C LEU A 136 -3.97 0.82 -12.88
N ALA A 137 -3.77 -0.26 -13.64
CA ALA A 137 -3.73 -0.20 -15.10
C ALA A 137 -5.11 -0.01 -15.74
N LEU A 138 -6.21 -0.30 -15.03
CA LEU A 138 -7.57 -0.10 -15.52
C LEU A 138 -7.99 1.39 -15.47
N PRO A 139 -8.83 1.87 -16.40
CA PRO A 139 -9.46 3.18 -16.33
C PRO A 139 -10.33 3.33 -15.07
N ARG A 140 -10.44 4.56 -14.54
CA ARG A 140 -11.15 4.86 -13.28
C ARG A 140 -12.61 4.37 -13.26
N ASP A 141 -13.28 4.34 -14.42
CA ASP A 141 -14.69 3.96 -14.53
C ASP A 141 -14.94 2.44 -14.39
N GLN A 142 -13.90 1.63 -14.58
CA GLN A 142 -13.99 0.16 -14.54
C GLN A 142 -13.35 -0.44 -13.27
N ARG A 143 -12.81 0.39 -12.38
CA ARG A 143 -12.14 -0.05 -11.16
C ARG A 143 -13.11 -0.44 -10.07
N VAL A 144 -12.63 -1.27 -9.15
CA VAL A 144 -13.28 -1.52 -7.86
C VAL A 144 -13.42 -0.17 -7.12
N PRO A 145 -14.55 0.10 -6.43
CA PRO A 145 -14.71 1.32 -5.64
C PRO A 145 -13.53 1.55 -4.68
N ALA A 146 -12.95 2.76 -4.69
CA ALA A 146 -11.69 3.05 -4.01
C ALA A 146 -11.73 2.70 -2.51
N LYS A 147 -12.89 2.87 -1.86
CA LYS A 147 -13.09 2.48 -0.46
C LYS A 147 -12.93 0.99 -0.21
N HIS A 148 -13.50 0.16 -1.08
CA HIS A 148 -13.38 -1.30 -0.96
C HIS A 148 -11.95 -1.74 -1.25
N PHE A 149 -11.37 -1.19 -2.32
CA PHE A 149 -10.01 -1.51 -2.72
C PHE A 149 -8.97 -1.18 -1.65
N LEU A 150 -9.02 0.02 -1.05
CA LEU A 150 -8.13 0.39 0.06
C LEU A 150 -8.30 -0.50 1.28
N LYS A 151 -9.55 -0.85 1.63
CA LYS A 151 -9.83 -1.75 2.75
C LYS A 151 -9.21 -3.12 2.53
N ASP A 152 -9.34 -3.66 1.32
CA ASP A 152 -8.78 -4.96 0.95
C ASP A 152 -7.25 -4.95 0.92
N ILE A 153 -6.62 -3.92 0.37
CA ILE A 153 -5.15 -3.76 0.39
C ILE A 153 -4.67 -3.74 1.83
N ARG A 154 -5.25 -2.87 2.68
CA ARG A 154 -4.86 -2.75 4.08
C ARG A 154 -5.00 -4.08 4.82
N SER A 155 -6.16 -4.73 4.67
CA SER A 155 -6.41 -6.02 5.32
C SER A 155 -5.41 -7.10 4.88
N GLN A 156 -5.01 -7.11 3.60
CA GLN A 156 -4.00 -8.05 3.10
C GLN A 156 -2.61 -7.72 3.64
N ILE A 157 -2.21 -6.45 3.67
CA ILE A 157 -0.92 -6.02 4.21
C ILE A 157 -0.81 -6.39 5.69
N ASP A 158 -1.84 -6.07 6.49
CA ASP A 158 -1.86 -6.39 7.93
C ASP A 158 -1.72 -7.91 8.14
N ARG A 159 -2.49 -8.72 7.40
CA ARG A 159 -2.39 -10.17 7.45
C ARG A 159 -1.01 -10.69 7.02
N PHE A 160 -0.40 -10.09 6.01
CA PHE A 160 0.92 -10.51 5.54
C PHE A 160 2.01 -10.13 6.53
N ASN A 161 1.92 -8.97 7.17
CA ASN A 161 2.83 -8.57 8.23
C ASN A 161 2.74 -9.52 9.43
N GLU A 162 1.53 -9.89 9.87
CA GLU A 162 1.31 -10.83 10.97
C GLU A 162 1.85 -12.24 10.69
N THR A 163 1.77 -12.68 9.44
CA THR A 163 2.21 -14.03 9.03
C THR A 163 3.66 -14.07 8.55
N SER A 164 4.28 -12.92 8.30
CA SER A 164 5.62 -12.84 7.75
C SER A 164 6.71 -13.13 8.81
N PRO A 165 7.69 -13.99 8.48
CA PRO A 165 8.85 -14.16 9.35
C PRO A 165 9.78 -12.95 9.27
N SER A 166 10.45 -12.65 10.38
CA SER A 166 11.46 -11.58 10.44
C SER A 166 12.58 -11.78 9.42
N ILE A 167 12.86 -10.72 8.67
CA ILE A 167 13.85 -10.71 7.59
C ILE A 167 15.26 -10.55 8.20
N PRO A 168 16.23 -11.40 7.83
CA PRO A 168 17.60 -11.28 8.33
C PRO A 168 18.28 -9.99 7.82
N PRO A 169 19.08 -9.30 8.67
CA PRO A 169 19.71 -8.03 8.34
C PRO A 169 20.67 -8.14 7.13
N GLU A 170 21.31 -9.30 6.97
CA GLU A 170 22.23 -9.58 5.87
C GLU A 170 21.56 -9.46 4.49
N VAL A 171 20.26 -9.73 4.40
CA VAL A 171 19.49 -9.59 3.16
C VAL A 171 19.12 -8.12 2.90
N ILE A 172 18.89 -7.35 3.96
CA ILE A 172 18.64 -5.91 3.91
C ILE A 172 19.90 -5.16 3.46
N ASP A 173 21.07 -5.58 3.93
CA ASP A 173 22.36 -5.02 3.49
C ASP A 173 22.61 -5.33 2.01
N LEU A 174 22.35 -6.57 1.59
CA LEU A 174 22.47 -7.00 0.21
C LEU A 174 21.50 -6.23 -0.71
N PHE A 175 20.26 -5.98 -0.25
CA PHE A 175 19.31 -5.11 -0.93
C PHE A 175 19.88 -3.70 -1.08
N THR A 176 20.37 -3.11 0.01
CA THR A 176 20.88 -1.75 0.06
C THR A 176 22.04 -1.55 -0.90
N VAL A 177 22.95 -2.54 -1.02
CA VAL A 177 24.06 -2.54 -1.96
C VAL A 177 23.57 -2.67 -3.40
N LYS A 178 22.64 -3.61 -3.66
CA LYS A 178 22.17 -3.90 -5.02
C LYS A 178 21.32 -2.78 -5.61
N MET A 179 20.53 -2.10 -4.77
CA MET A 179 19.60 -1.06 -5.20
C MET A 179 20.21 0.35 -5.19
N LYS A 180 21.49 0.56 -4.85
CA LYS A 180 22.11 1.90 -4.85
C LYS A 180 21.89 2.72 -6.14
N ASN A 181 21.74 2.05 -7.28
CA ASN A 181 21.56 2.69 -8.59
C ASN A 181 20.10 2.88 -9.03
N ILE A 182 19.11 2.41 -8.26
CA ILE A 182 17.69 2.37 -8.65
C ILE A 182 16.81 3.21 -7.69
N LYS A 183 17.42 3.84 -6.66
CA LYS A 183 16.69 4.42 -5.52
C LYS A 183 15.78 5.61 -5.85
N ASP A 184 15.96 6.27 -6.98
CA ASP A 184 15.35 7.57 -7.21
C ASP A 184 13.84 7.50 -7.53
N ASP A 185 13.32 6.34 -7.92
CA ASP A 185 11.94 6.22 -8.44
C ASP A 185 11.10 5.11 -7.80
N VAL A 186 11.58 4.47 -6.71
CA VAL A 186 10.89 3.33 -6.07
C VAL A 186 10.67 3.58 -4.58
N ALA A 187 9.44 3.36 -4.10
CA ALA A 187 9.12 3.37 -2.69
C ALA A 187 9.71 2.17 -1.96
N ILE A 188 10.65 2.48 -1.06
CA ILE A 188 11.31 1.49 -0.21
C ILE A 188 10.54 1.36 1.11
N PRO A 189 10.29 0.14 1.62
CA PRO A 189 9.68 -0.10 2.92
C PRO A 189 10.55 0.38 4.09
N GLU A 190 9.90 0.68 5.21
CA GLU A 190 10.54 1.12 6.45
C GLU A 190 11.55 0.12 7.03
N VAL A 191 11.32 -1.18 6.78
CA VAL A 191 12.23 -2.27 7.20
C VAL A 191 13.65 -2.10 6.64
N CYS A 192 13.81 -1.38 5.52
CA CYS A 192 15.11 -1.08 4.93
C CYS A 192 15.73 0.24 5.44
N ASN A 193 15.34 0.71 6.64
CA ASN A 193 15.74 2.00 7.22
C ASN A 193 15.42 3.22 6.33
N ASN A 194 14.36 3.12 5.51
CA ASN A 194 13.84 4.25 4.75
C ASN A 194 12.64 4.85 5.48
N ILE A 195 12.84 5.99 6.13
CA ILE A 195 11.77 6.72 6.82
C ILE A 195 11.32 7.84 5.88
N LYS A 196 10.10 7.72 5.34
CA LYS A 196 9.46 8.77 4.54
C LYS A 196 8.55 9.62 5.44
N ALA A 197 8.48 10.93 5.17
CA ALA A 197 7.48 11.78 5.80
C ALA A 197 6.07 11.39 5.33
N VAL A 198 5.08 11.55 6.21
CA VAL A 198 3.67 11.32 5.87
C VAL A 198 3.15 12.56 5.15
N ASP A 199 2.76 12.41 3.88
CA ASP A 199 2.11 13.48 3.14
C ASP A 199 0.65 13.59 3.60
N VAL A 200 0.29 14.75 4.14
CA VAL A 200 -1.09 15.09 4.48
C VAL A 200 -1.74 15.64 3.23
N TYR A 201 -2.98 15.20 2.96
CA TYR A 201 -3.77 15.75 1.86
C TYR A 201 -3.89 17.28 2.04
N PRO A 202 -3.42 18.09 1.08
CA PRO A 202 -3.66 19.53 1.17
C PRO A 202 -5.17 19.73 1.04
N GLU A 203 -5.79 20.27 2.09
CA GLU A 203 -7.11 20.88 1.94
C GLU A 203 -6.91 22.06 0.99
N GLU A 204 -7.14 21.83 -0.30
CA GLU A 204 -7.51 22.93 -1.17
C GLU A 204 -8.78 23.50 -0.52
N GLU A 205 -8.66 24.67 0.11
CA GLU A 205 -9.81 25.48 0.48
C GLU A 205 -10.75 25.41 -0.71
N GLU A 206 -11.90 24.77 -0.49
CA GLU A 206 -12.94 24.65 -1.48
C GLU A 206 -13.20 26.10 -1.91
N LYS A 207 -12.65 26.52 -3.06
CA LYS A 207 -13.02 27.78 -3.66
C LYS A 207 -14.48 27.57 -3.96
N VAL A 208 -15.31 28.02 -3.04
CA VAL A 208 -16.73 28.27 -3.25
C VAL A 208 -16.72 29.22 -4.44
N VAL A 209 -16.78 28.64 -5.63
CA VAL A 209 -17.23 29.35 -6.80
C VAL A 209 -18.67 29.64 -6.44
N VAL A 210 -18.87 30.80 -5.81
CA VAL A 210 -20.17 31.42 -5.73
C VAL A 210 -20.57 31.55 -7.19
N LEU A 211 -21.39 30.59 -7.64
CA LEU A 211 -22.22 30.77 -8.80
C LEU A 211 -23.12 31.95 -8.41
N ASP A 212 -22.65 33.16 -8.73
CA ASP A 212 -23.49 34.35 -8.76
C ASP A 212 -24.62 34.03 -9.72
N THR A 213 -25.71 33.51 -9.13
CA THR A 213 -26.95 33.29 -9.84
C THR A 213 -27.48 34.69 -10.13
N PRO A 214 -27.77 35.02 -11.41
CA PRO A 214 -28.02 36.39 -11.81
C PRO A 214 -29.34 36.88 -11.25
N ALA A 215 -29.28 37.66 -10.17
CA ALA A 215 -30.36 38.54 -9.77
C ALA A 215 -30.44 39.70 -10.77
N SER A 216 -31.20 39.47 -11.84
CA SER A 216 -31.64 40.48 -12.82
C SER A 216 -32.64 41.47 -12.18
N PRO A 217 -32.87 42.69 -12.72
CA PRO A 217 -32.00 43.57 -13.51
C PRO A 217 -31.93 44.99 -12.90
N SER A 218 -30.74 45.60 -12.88
CA SER A 218 -30.62 47.07 -12.83
C SER A 218 -30.30 47.57 -14.24
N PRO A 219 -30.82 48.73 -14.65
CA PRO A 219 -30.93 49.09 -16.06
C PRO A 219 -29.56 49.25 -16.70
N VAL A 220 -29.40 48.55 -17.82
CA VAL A 220 -28.23 48.61 -18.69
C VAL A 220 -28.18 49.98 -19.35
N ASN A 221 -27.23 50.83 -18.95
CA ASN A 221 -26.80 51.92 -19.82
C ASN A 221 -25.70 51.38 -20.74
N VAL A 222 -26.12 51.01 -21.95
CA VAL A 222 -25.20 50.64 -23.03
C VAL A 222 -24.57 51.93 -23.55
N ILE A 223 -23.30 52.18 -23.21
CA ILE A 223 -22.50 53.21 -23.87
C ILE A 223 -21.64 52.50 -24.91
N PHE A 224 -22.07 52.55 -26.17
CA PHE A 224 -21.19 52.25 -27.28
C PHE A 224 -20.18 53.40 -27.41
N THR A 225 -18.89 53.09 -27.34
CA THR A 225 -17.85 54.00 -27.83
C THR A 225 -17.16 53.33 -29.00
N GLU A 226 -17.41 53.86 -30.19
CA GLU A 226 -16.52 53.74 -31.33
C GLU A 226 -16.16 55.18 -31.73
N GLY A 227 -14.87 55.53 -31.69
CA GLY A 227 -14.36 56.80 -32.22
C GLY A 227 -14.45 58.04 -31.32
N ASN A 228 -13.34 58.30 -30.62
CA ASN A 228 -12.69 59.62 -30.45
C ASN A 228 -13.50 60.81 -29.86
N LYS A 229 -13.56 60.90 -28.51
CA LYS A 229 -13.14 62.05 -27.66
C LYS A 229 -13.75 61.93 -26.25
N VAL A 230 -12.92 62.18 -25.24
CA VAL A 230 -13.29 62.17 -23.81
C VAL A 230 -14.01 63.48 -23.46
N VAL A 231 -15.20 63.42 -22.89
CA VAL A 231 -15.85 64.57 -22.23
C VAL A 231 -16.45 64.12 -20.89
N SER A 232 -16.07 64.82 -19.82
CA SER A 232 -16.54 64.61 -18.45
C SER A 232 -17.99 65.11 -18.26
N PRO A 233 -18.82 64.49 -17.41
CA PRO A 233 -20.21 64.92 -17.23
C PRO A 233 -20.34 66.16 -16.32
N PRO A 234 -21.29 67.07 -16.58
CA PRO A 234 -21.61 68.17 -15.66
C PRO A 234 -22.56 67.70 -14.54
N MET A 235 -22.45 68.35 -13.37
CA MET A 235 -23.28 68.06 -12.18
C MET A 235 -24.78 68.32 -12.40
N PRO A 236 -25.67 67.61 -11.68
CA PRO A 236 -27.11 67.67 -11.93
C PRO A 236 -27.77 68.87 -11.25
N TRP A 237 -28.62 69.59 -12.00
CA TRP A 237 -29.58 70.56 -11.45
C TRP A 237 -31.01 70.02 -11.50
N ARG A 238 -31.77 70.43 -10.49
CA ARG A 238 -33.01 69.86 -9.96
C ARG A 238 -34.24 70.52 -10.59
N GLY A 239 -35.20 69.71 -11.06
CA GLY A 239 -36.64 70.02 -11.07
C GLY A 239 -37.20 70.87 -12.23
N GLY A 240 -38.14 70.28 -12.98
CA GLY A 240 -39.03 70.99 -13.92
C GLY A 240 -39.89 70.01 -14.73
N ALA A 241 -41.20 70.27 -14.79
CA ALA A 241 -42.29 69.41 -15.27
C ALA A 241 -42.20 68.94 -16.75
N PRO A 242 -42.90 67.84 -17.15
CA PRO A 242 -42.77 67.24 -18.48
C PRO A 242 -43.67 67.90 -19.54
N PRO A 243 -43.25 67.99 -20.82
CA PRO A 243 -44.14 68.28 -21.95
C PRO A 243 -44.69 66.99 -22.61
N PRO A 244 -45.76 67.09 -23.43
CA PRO A 244 -46.73 66.01 -23.63
C PRO A 244 -46.53 65.15 -24.90
N VAL A 245 -47.35 64.08 -24.91
CA VAL A 245 -47.56 62.99 -25.87
C VAL A 245 -47.74 63.43 -27.33
N GLY A 246 -47.09 62.72 -28.27
CA GLY A 246 -47.55 62.58 -29.66
C GLY A 246 -46.44 62.39 -30.71
N ALA A 247 -46.55 61.31 -31.50
CA ALA A 247 -46.01 61.03 -32.85
C ALA A 247 -45.26 59.67 -32.90
N THR A 248 -45.93 58.54 -33.15
CA THR A 248 -46.15 57.90 -34.47
C THR A 248 -44.95 57.89 -35.41
N GLY A 249 -44.35 56.71 -35.61
CA GLY A 249 -43.45 56.39 -36.72
C GLY A 249 -42.92 54.96 -36.62
N PRO A 250 -43.25 54.04 -37.56
CA PRO A 250 -42.82 52.64 -37.55
C PRO A 250 -41.47 52.47 -38.27
N ILE A 251 -41.04 51.20 -38.51
CA ILE A 251 -39.99 50.71 -39.46
C ILE A 251 -38.74 50.20 -38.72
N LYS A 252 -38.13 49.04 -38.98
CA LYS A 252 -38.43 47.83 -39.78
C LYS A 252 -37.53 46.74 -39.19
N ILE A 253 -38.03 45.51 -39.19
CA ILE A 253 -37.27 44.27 -38.98
C ILE A 253 -36.50 43.97 -40.27
N THR A 254 -35.25 43.53 -40.16
CA THR A 254 -34.57 42.72 -41.20
C THR A 254 -33.60 41.78 -40.48
N ILE A 255 -34.02 40.50 -40.48
CA ILE A 255 -33.32 39.21 -40.33
C ILE A 255 -32.00 39.18 -39.55
#